data_AF-A0AAD8A2U5-F1
#
_entry.id   AF-A0AAD8A2U5-F1
#
_cell.length_a   1.000
_cell.length_b   1.000
_cell.length_c   1.000
_cell.angle_alpha   90.00
_cell.angle_beta   90.00
_cell.angle_gamma   90.00
#
_symmetry.space_group_name_H-M   'P 1'
#
loop_
_entity.id
_entity.type
_entity.pdbx_description
1 polymer ?
#
loop_
_entity_poly.entity_id
_entity_poly.type
_entity_poly.pdbx_seq_one_letter_code
_entity_poly.pdbx_strand_id
1 'polypeptide(L)'
;MYRISAVGCRTKYNIVNLFDRLTRKHHGCLYSNMVANKTADESQKMEKLFPRHEEFPSRHIGPRDKEQTEMLELLGFRTLDEMIDKAVPAKIRLNRDLDIQAPVGEYELICRIREIAEKNKIWRSYIDGLQQLLCTSHDHEEYL
;
A
#
# COMPACT_ATOMS: atom_id res chain seq x y z
N MET A 1 25.76 42.98 -33.73
CA MET A 1 24.59 43.84 -33.98
C MET A 1 23.36 43.15 -33.43
N TYR A 2 22.73 43.79 -32.42
CA TYR A 2 21.41 43.60 -31.76
C TYR A 2 20.93 42.15 -31.48
N ARG A 3 20.74 41.63 -30.25
CA ARG A 3 20.35 42.12 -28.91
C ARG A 3 19.03 42.91 -28.85
N ILE A 4 17.92 42.22 -28.56
CA ILE A 4 16.82 42.71 -27.71
C ILE A 4 16.28 41.54 -26.85
N SER A 5 16.21 41.81 -25.56
CA SER A 5 15.66 41.01 -24.47
C SER A 5 14.16 41.28 -24.30
N ALA A 6 13.35 40.30 -23.87
CA ALA A 6 12.20 40.54 -23.00
C ALA A 6 11.71 39.26 -22.32
N VAL A 7 11.75 39.32 -20.99
CA VAL A 7 11.20 38.41 -19.99
C VAL A 7 9.67 38.38 -20.10
N GLY A 8 9.06 37.20 -19.92
CA GLY A 8 7.60 37.06 -19.91
C GLY A 8 7.13 35.74 -19.31
N CYS A 9 7.34 35.58 -18.00
CA CYS A 9 6.79 34.51 -17.19
C CYS A 9 5.24 34.47 -17.33
N ARG A 10 4.68 33.39 -17.88
CA ARG A 10 3.24 33.09 -17.81
C ARG A 10 3.03 31.81 -17.02
N THR A 11 2.99 31.96 -15.71
CA THR A 11 2.42 31.01 -14.77
C THR A 11 0.96 30.80 -15.13
N LYS A 12 0.57 29.55 -15.43
CA LYS A 12 -0.83 29.15 -15.54
C LYS A 12 -1.49 29.41 -14.19
N TYR A 13 -2.47 30.32 -14.17
CA TYR A 13 -3.21 30.73 -12.99
C TYR A 13 -3.99 29.54 -12.43
N ASN A 14 -3.59 29.13 -11.23
CA ASN A 14 -4.24 28.12 -10.40
C ASN A 14 -5.36 28.83 -9.62
N ILE A 15 -6.61 28.68 -10.07
CA ILE A 15 -7.80 29.41 -9.56
C ILE A 15 -8.17 29.02 -8.12
N VAL A 16 -7.52 28.03 -7.51
CA VAL A 16 -7.75 27.65 -6.10
C VAL A 16 -7.07 28.56 -5.07
N ASN A 17 -6.22 29.51 -5.46
CA ASN A 17 -5.39 30.28 -4.51
C ASN A 17 -5.73 31.77 -4.36
N LEU A 18 -6.99 32.18 -4.61
CA LEU A 18 -7.46 33.54 -4.32
C LEU A 18 -8.33 33.63 -3.06
N PHE A 19 -8.92 32.51 -2.61
CA PHE A 19 -9.68 32.48 -1.34
C PHE A 19 -8.78 32.39 -0.10
N ASP A 20 -7.53 31.95 -0.27
CA ASP A 20 -6.61 31.60 0.83
C ASP A 20 -5.74 32.78 1.33
N ARG A 21 -6.04 33.99 0.86
CA ARG A 21 -5.27 35.21 1.21
C ARG A 21 -6.02 36.19 2.11
N LEU A 22 -7.32 35.99 2.38
CA LEU A 22 -8.14 36.90 3.19
C LEU A 22 -8.55 36.37 4.58
N THR A 23 -8.27 35.11 4.91
CA THR A 23 -8.61 34.52 6.24
C THR A 23 -7.42 34.43 7.20
N ARG A 24 -6.22 34.90 6.81
CA ARG A 24 -5.07 35.05 7.73
C ARG A 24 -5.10 36.39 8.44
N LYS A 25 -6.00 36.53 9.42
CA LYS A 25 -5.81 37.45 10.56
C LYS A 25 -6.80 37.07 11.68
N HIS A 26 -6.23 36.50 12.75
CA HIS A 26 -6.77 36.41 14.11
C HIS A 26 -7.71 35.27 14.59
N HIS A 27 -7.95 34.18 13.83
CA HIS A 27 -8.63 32.98 14.38
C HIS A 27 -7.99 31.62 13.97
N GLY A 28 -6.68 31.62 13.70
CA GLY A 28 -5.98 30.56 12.97
C GLY A 28 -5.48 29.35 13.77
N CYS A 29 -6.27 28.76 14.67
CA CYS A 29 -5.91 27.45 15.25
C CYS A 29 -7.11 26.51 15.45
N LEU A 30 -8.32 27.04 15.68
CA LEU A 30 -9.50 26.19 15.89
C LEU A 30 -10.16 25.72 14.58
N TYR A 31 -10.02 26.48 13.49
CA TYR A 31 -10.64 26.12 12.21
C TYR A 31 -9.87 25.03 11.45
N SER A 32 -8.53 24.98 11.56
CA SER A 32 -7.74 23.92 10.91
C SER A 32 -8.00 22.54 11.52
N ASN A 33 -8.18 22.48 12.84
CA ASN A 33 -8.47 21.22 13.53
C ASN A 33 -9.88 20.69 13.22
N MET A 34 -10.87 21.58 13.05
CA MET A 34 -12.24 21.19 12.73
C MET A 34 -12.37 20.66 11.28
N VAL A 35 -11.62 21.23 10.34
CA VAL A 35 -11.54 20.74 8.95
C VAL A 35 -10.75 19.42 8.88
N ALA A 36 -9.62 19.30 9.60
CA ALA A 36 -8.84 18.06 9.64
C ALA A 36 -9.61 16.88 10.28
N ASN A 37 -10.36 17.14 11.36
CA ASN A 37 -11.19 16.11 12.02
C ASN A 37 -12.37 15.68 11.15
N LYS A 38 -13.01 16.60 10.40
CA LYS A 38 -14.06 16.25 9.43
C LYS A 38 -13.53 15.38 8.28
N THR A 39 -12.35 15.68 7.75
CA THR A 39 -11.76 14.87 6.66
C THR A 39 -11.41 13.44 7.08
N ALA A 40 -11.00 13.23 8.34
CA ALA A 40 -10.71 11.90 8.87
C ALA A 40 -11.99 11.08 9.11
N ASP A 41 -13.04 11.71 9.67
CA ASP A 41 -14.34 11.09 9.91
C ASP A 41 -15.07 10.73 8.60
N GLU A 42 -15.02 11.62 7.59
CA GLU A 42 -15.56 11.33 6.26
C GLU A 42 -14.79 10.22 5.53
N SER A 43 -13.46 10.15 5.68
CA SER A 43 -12.65 9.07 5.10
C SER A 43 -12.98 7.70 5.71
N GLN A 44 -13.14 7.65 7.04
CA GLN A 44 -13.57 6.42 7.74
C GLN A 44 -15.00 6.02 7.38
N LYS A 45 -15.89 6.99 7.21
CA LYS A 45 -17.27 6.76 6.76
C LYS A 45 -17.30 6.19 5.34
N MET A 46 -16.49 6.74 4.43
CA MET A 46 -16.39 6.24 3.05
C MET A 46 -15.83 4.83 2.97
N GLU A 47 -14.83 4.49 3.77
CA GLU A 47 -14.29 3.13 3.86
C GLU A 47 -15.33 2.12 4.39
N LYS A 48 -16.17 2.54 5.33
CA LYS A 48 -17.25 1.69 5.85
C LYS A 48 -18.38 1.47 4.84
N LEU A 49 -18.66 2.46 3.99
CA LEU A 49 -19.68 2.39 2.94
C LEU A 49 -19.21 1.64 1.69
N PHE A 50 -17.92 1.78 1.35
CA PHE A 50 -17.28 1.12 0.23
C PHE A 50 -16.02 0.41 0.75
N PRO A 51 -16.16 -0.78 1.37
CA PRO A 51 -15.00 -1.53 1.81
C PRO A 51 -14.11 -1.77 0.59
N ARG A 52 -12.81 -1.51 0.75
CA ARG A 52 -11.81 -1.86 -0.26
C ARG A 52 -11.85 -3.38 -0.40
N HIS A 53 -12.61 -3.85 -1.37
CA HIS A 53 -12.70 -5.26 -1.68
C HIS A 53 -11.34 -5.73 -2.16
N GLU A 54 -10.60 -6.41 -1.28
CA GLU A 54 -9.70 -7.54 -1.51
C GLU A 54 -8.81 -7.75 -0.28
N GLU A 55 -9.30 -8.50 0.71
CA GLU A 55 -8.47 -8.95 1.83
C GLU A 55 -7.69 -10.20 1.40
N PHE A 56 -6.43 -10.03 0.98
CA PHE A 56 -5.49 -11.13 0.73
C PHE A 56 -5.49 -12.21 1.84
N PRO A 57 -5.55 -11.87 3.15
CA PRO A 57 -5.63 -12.88 4.22
C PRO A 57 -6.76 -13.89 4.04
N SER A 58 -7.93 -13.48 3.53
CA SER A 58 -9.08 -14.38 3.32
C SER A 58 -8.85 -15.42 2.21
N ARG A 59 -7.98 -15.13 1.22
CA ARG A 59 -7.58 -16.07 0.17
C ARG A 59 -6.34 -16.88 0.55
N HIS A 60 -5.49 -16.32 1.39
CA HIS A 60 -4.25 -16.93 1.83
C HIS A 60 -4.45 -17.91 3.00
N ILE A 61 -5.33 -17.57 3.94
CA ILE A 61 -5.65 -18.40 5.10
C ILE A 61 -6.83 -19.31 4.72
N GLY A 62 -6.53 -20.60 4.60
CA GLY A 62 -7.51 -21.61 4.20
C GLY A 62 -8.66 -21.77 5.21
N PRO A 63 -8.38 -22.11 6.49
CA PRO A 63 -9.41 -22.39 7.47
C PRO A 63 -10.37 -21.23 7.70
N ARG A 64 -11.66 -21.47 7.47
CA ARG A 64 -12.74 -20.54 7.81
C ARG A 64 -13.04 -20.59 9.31
N ASP A 65 -13.74 -19.58 9.83
CA ASP A 65 -14.04 -19.46 11.26
C ASP A 65 -14.65 -20.73 11.88
N LYS A 66 -15.54 -21.40 11.12
CA LYS A 66 -16.13 -22.67 11.54
C LYS A 66 -15.08 -23.78 11.66
N GLU A 67 -14.22 -23.93 10.66
CA GLU A 67 -13.16 -24.94 10.64
C GLU A 67 -12.11 -24.67 11.72
N GLN A 68 -11.77 -23.39 11.95
CA GLN A 68 -10.89 -22.98 13.05
C GLN A 68 -11.48 -23.38 14.41
N THR A 69 -12.80 -23.18 14.60
CA THR A 69 -13.48 -23.57 15.84
C THR A 69 -13.47 -25.08 16.03
N GLU A 70 -13.81 -25.86 15.00
CA GLU A 70 -13.80 -27.33 15.05
C GLU A 70 -12.38 -27.87 15.34
N MET A 71 -11.35 -27.28 14.75
CA MET A 71 -9.95 -27.65 14.99
C MET A 71 -9.51 -27.30 16.42
N LEU A 72 -9.90 -26.14 16.96
CA LEU A 72 -9.57 -25.74 18.32
C LEU A 72 -10.26 -26.66 19.36
N GLU A 73 -11.53 -27.00 19.13
CA GLU A 73 -12.27 -27.94 19.98
C GLU A 73 -11.62 -29.33 20.00
N LEU A 74 -11.18 -29.84 18.84
CA LEU A 74 -10.48 -31.11 18.74
C LEU A 74 -9.17 -31.12 19.56
N LEU A 75 -8.47 -29.99 19.60
CA LEU A 75 -7.25 -29.82 20.37
C LEU A 75 -7.49 -29.47 21.85
N GLY A 76 -8.75 -29.21 22.23
CA GLY A 76 -9.13 -28.86 23.60
C GLY A 76 -8.87 -27.40 23.97
N PHE A 77 -8.73 -26.50 23.00
CA PHE A 77 -8.54 -25.06 23.22
C PHE A 77 -9.83 -24.28 22.94
N ARG A 78 -10.05 -23.18 23.66
CA ARG A 78 -11.21 -22.30 23.45
C ARG A 78 -10.95 -21.19 22.44
N THR A 79 -9.70 -20.73 22.36
CA THR A 79 -9.30 -19.63 21.48
C THR A 79 -7.93 -19.89 20.86
N LEU A 80 -7.68 -19.21 19.75
CA LEU A 80 -6.36 -19.24 19.12
C LEU A 80 -5.27 -18.68 20.05
N ASP A 81 -5.59 -17.64 20.83
CA ASP A 81 -4.66 -17.05 21.81
C ASP A 81 -4.25 -18.05 22.90
N GLU A 82 -5.19 -18.84 23.42
CA GLU A 82 -4.90 -19.87 24.42
C GLU A 82 -3.94 -20.93 23.85
N MET A 83 -4.15 -21.33 22.59
CA MET A 83 -3.26 -22.25 21.89
C MET A 83 -1.85 -21.65 21.72
N ILE A 84 -1.76 -20.37 21.33
CA ILE A 84 -0.47 -19.67 21.16
C ILE A 84 0.29 -19.56 22.48
N ASP A 85 -0.40 -19.26 23.59
CA ASP A 85 0.20 -19.15 24.92
C ASP A 85 0.82 -20.45 25.40
N LYS A 86 0.24 -21.60 24.99
CA LYS A 86 0.78 -22.93 25.28
C LYS A 86 1.90 -23.33 24.33
N ALA A 87 1.82 -22.94 23.06
CA ALA A 87 2.79 -23.33 22.03
C ALA A 87 4.10 -22.52 22.10
N VAL A 88 4.01 -21.21 22.40
CA VAL A 88 5.16 -20.29 22.36
C VAL A 88 5.44 -19.72 23.75
N PRO A 89 6.63 -19.98 24.34
CA PRO A 89 6.99 -19.43 25.65
C PRO A 89 6.96 -17.90 25.66
N ALA A 90 6.32 -17.31 26.68
CA ALA A 90 6.17 -15.86 26.81
C ALA A 90 7.49 -15.07 26.75
N LYS A 91 8.62 -15.67 27.18
CA LYS A 91 9.94 -15.03 27.16
C LYS A 91 10.44 -14.65 25.76
N ILE A 92 10.00 -15.35 24.71
CA ILE A 92 10.43 -15.10 23.33
C ILE A 92 9.34 -14.45 22.48
N ARG A 93 8.16 -14.19 23.06
CA ARG A 93 7.05 -13.57 22.35
C ARG A 93 7.31 -12.07 22.18
N LEU A 94 6.96 -11.55 21.01
CA LEU A 94 7.00 -10.12 20.75
C LEU A 94 5.85 -9.43 21.50
N ASN A 95 6.19 -8.50 22.40
CA ASN A 95 5.23 -7.76 23.22
C ASN A 95 4.77 -6.43 22.60
N ARG A 96 4.94 -6.30 21.29
CA ARG A 96 4.54 -5.14 20.50
C ARG A 96 4.02 -5.61 19.14
N ASP A 97 3.22 -4.78 18.50
CA ASP A 97 2.82 -5.02 17.12
C ASP A 97 4.03 -4.93 16.19
N LEU A 98 3.88 -5.56 15.02
CA LEU A 98 4.89 -5.49 13.97
C LEU A 98 4.96 -4.07 13.41
N ASP A 99 6.17 -3.53 13.33
CA ASP A 99 6.46 -2.24 12.70
C ASP A 99 6.57 -2.42 11.18
N ILE A 100 5.42 -2.56 10.53
CA ILE A 100 5.28 -2.74 9.09
C ILE A 100 4.26 -1.76 8.50
N GLN A 101 4.38 -1.50 7.20
CA GLN A 101 3.43 -0.64 6.49
C GLN A 101 2.03 -1.25 6.54
N ALA A 102 1.01 -0.40 6.46
CA ALA A 102 -0.38 -0.83 6.38
C ALA A 102 -0.56 -1.81 5.20
N PRO A 103 -1.47 -2.80 5.35
CA PRO A 103 -1.74 -3.75 4.28
C PRO A 103 -2.23 -3.02 3.02
N VAL A 104 -1.75 -3.49 1.87
CA VAL A 104 -2.16 -3.02 0.54
C VAL A 104 -2.97 -4.11 -0.15
N GLY A 105 -3.87 -3.73 -1.06
CA GLY A 105 -4.63 -4.69 -1.86
C GLY A 105 -3.71 -5.47 -2.82
N GLU A 106 -4.12 -6.66 -3.26
CA GLU A 106 -3.31 -7.51 -4.14
C GLU A 106 -3.03 -6.81 -5.48
N TYR A 107 -4.05 -6.20 -6.09
CA TYR A 107 -3.89 -5.42 -7.33
C TYR A 107 -2.90 -4.27 -7.16
N GLU A 108 -3.04 -3.49 -6.08
CA GLU A 108 -2.15 -2.36 -5.78
C GLU A 108 -0.70 -2.83 -5.56
N LEU A 109 -0.51 -3.96 -4.85
CA LEU A 109 0.79 -4.57 -4.65
C LEU A 109 1.44 -4.95 -5.98
N ILE A 110 0.69 -5.57 -6.90
CA ILE A 110 1.20 -5.93 -8.23
C ILE A 110 1.62 -4.69 -9.00
N CYS A 111 0.82 -3.62 -9.01
CA CYS A 111 1.19 -2.35 -9.63
C CYS A 111 2.48 -1.78 -9.04
N ARG A 112 2.59 -1.73 -7.71
CA ARG A 112 3.79 -1.24 -7.01
C ARG A 112 5.03 -2.07 -7.34
N ILE A 113 4.90 -3.40 -7.40
CA ILE A 113 6.01 -4.29 -7.77
C ILE A 113 6.42 -4.08 -9.23
N ARG A 114 5.47 -3.86 -10.15
CA ARG A 114 5.78 -3.53 -11.55
C ARG A 114 6.58 -2.24 -11.68
N GLU A 115 6.17 -1.18 -10.98
CA GLU A 115 6.92 0.10 -10.96
C GLU A 115 8.35 -0.05 -10.42
N ILE A 116 8.55 -0.95 -9.45
CA ILE A 116 9.89 -1.27 -8.94
C ILE A 116 10.67 -2.08 -9.99
N ALA A 117 10.03 -3.06 -10.62
CA ALA A 117 10.65 -3.93 -11.62
C ALA A 117 11.08 -3.17 -12.89
N GLU A 118 10.32 -2.15 -13.31
CA GLU A 118 10.64 -1.29 -14.46
C GLU A 118 11.97 -0.52 -14.30
N LYS A 119 12.44 -0.35 -13.05
CA LYS A 119 13.74 0.27 -12.79
C LYS A 119 14.91 -0.66 -13.10
N ASN A 120 14.65 -1.95 -13.27
CA ASN A 120 15.67 -2.94 -13.62
C ASN A 120 16.02 -2.84 -15.10
N LYS A 121 17.32 -2.97 -15.42
CA LYS A 121 17.79 -3.03 -16.80
C LYS A 121 18.02 -4.49 -17.18
N ILE A 122 17.34 -4.93 -18.24
CA ILE A 122 17.49 -6.28 -18.77
C ILE A 122 18.71 -6.28 -19.70
N TRP A 123 19.81 -6.88 -19.25
CA TRP A 123 21.02 -7.07 -20.04
C TRP A 123 21.15 -8.53 -20.46
N ARG A 124 21.78 -8.76 -21.61
CA ARG A 124 22.36 -10.08 -21.90
C ARG A 124 23.62 -10.24 -21.06
N SER A 125 23.51 -10.98 -19.96
CA SER A 125 24.60 -11.19 -19.02
C SER A 125 25.54 -12.29 -19.54
N TYR A 126 26.80 -11.90 -19.80
CA TYR A 126 27.91 -12.81 -20.09
C TYR A 126 28.90 -12.80 -18.91
N ILE A 127 28.38 -12.68 -17.69
CA ILE A 127 29.22 -12.77 -16.50
C ILE A 127 29.48 -14.25 -16.28
N ASP A 128 30.70 -14.67 -16.54
CA ASP A 128 31.14 -16.06 -16.60
C ASP A 128 30.91 -16.75 -15.25
N GLY A 129 29.90 -17.61 -15.17
CA GLY A 129 29.60 -18.35 -13.93
C GLY A 129 28.15 -18.82 -13.83
N LEU A 130 27.82 -19.89 -14.57
CA LEU A 130 26.71 -20.81 -14.26
C LEU A 130 25.26 -20.31 -14.43
N GLN A 131 24.97 -19.30 -15.25
CA GLN A 131 23.59 -18.99 -15.61
C GLN A 131 23.36 -19.03 -17.13
N GLN A 132 22.96 -20.20 -17.65
CA GLN A 132 22.36 -20.29 -18.98
C GLN A 132 20.96 -19.68 -18.91
N LEU A 133 20.80 -18.50 -19.49
CA LEU A 133 19.50 -17.85 -19.66
C LEU A 133 18.76 -18.53 -20.84
N LEU A 134 18.14 -19.68 -20.59
CA LEU A 134 17.12 -20.22 -21.47
C LEU A 134 15.81 -20.39 -20.69
N CYS A 135 14.89 -19.47 -20.93
CA CYS A 135 13.46 -19.73 -20.81
C CYS A 135 12.82 -19.25 -22.11
N THR A 136 12.78 -20.13 -23.12
CA THR A 136 11.93 -19.90 -24.29
C THR A 136 10.52 -20.33 -23.91
N SER A 137 9.61 -19.37 -23.73
CA SER A 137 8.18 -19.66 -23.91
C SER A 137 7.98 -20.05 -25.36
N HIS A 138 7.50 -21.27 -25.59
CA HIS A 138 7.09 -21.71 -26.92
C HIS A 138 5.73 -21.08 -27.24
N ASP A 139 5.73 -19.77 -27.45
CA ASP A 139 4.57 -19.04 -27.95
C ASP A 139 4.91 -18.55 -29.35
N HIS A 140 4.19 -19.13 -30.31
CA HIS A 140 4.17 -18.78 -31.72
C HIS A 140 3.69 -17.33 -31.93
N GLU A 141 4.16 -16.72 -33.03
CA GLU A 141 3.73 -15.42 -33.61
C GLU A 141 4.18 -14.18 -32.79
N GLU A 142 4.85 -13.17 -33.35
CA GLU A 142 4.68 -12.56 -34.67
C GLU A 142 5.95 -11.74 -34.98
N TYR A 143 6.71 -12.13 -36.01
CA TYR A 143 7.72 -11.29 -36.67
C TYR A 143 7.55 -11.50 -38.18
N LEU A 144 6.59 -10.78 -38.77
CA LEU A 144 6.61 -10.29 -40.15
C LEU A 144 5.90 -8.94 -40.20
#